data_AF-A0AAD5L7F9-F1
#
_entry.id   AF-A0AAD5L7F9-F1
#
_cell.length_a   1.000
_cell.length_b   1.000
_cell.length_c   1.000
_cell.angle_alpha   90.00
_cell.angle_beta   90.00
_cell.angle_gamma   90.00
#
_symmetry.space_group_name_H-M   'P 1'
#
loop_
_entity.id
_entity.type
_entity.pdbx_description
1 polymer ?
#
loop_
_entity_poly.entity_id
_entity_poly.type
_entity_poly.pdbx_seq_one_letter_code
_entity_poly.pdbx_strand_id
1 'polypeptide(L)'
;MAESTVTKRAAAPRKPEEEEIDDLVPTPEYTPKDDVTPSFNWGEVVWYNVIVLALWHIGAVYALLFVLPQCTLAQIATLWISLWVISGLGITAGAHRLWSHRSYNAKFPLRVFLMLCNSMAFQGSIFEWSRDHRAHHKGSDTTADPHNATRGFFFAHMGWVMVRKHPNVRSQAGSQAQV
;
A
#
# COMPACT_ATOMS: atom_id res chain seq x y z
N MET A 1 -66.47 -14.90 38.63
CA MET A 1 -65.59 -15.61 37.67
C MET A 1 -65.38 -14.66 36.52
N ALA A 2 -64.15 -14.18 36.31
CA ALA A 2 -63.82 -13.17 35.32
C ALA A 2 -63.40 -13.86 34.01
N GLU A 3 -64.08 -13.55 32.90
CA GLU A 3 -63.64 -13.93 31.55
C GLU A 3 -62.73 -12.83 30.98
N SER A 4 -61.48 -13.17 30.70
CA SER A 4 -60.51 -12.27 30.08
C SER A 4 -60.66 -12.29 28.56
N THR A 5 -61.17 -11.20 27.99
CA THR A 5 -61.25 -11.02 26.53
C THR A 5 -59.87 -10.65 25.97
N VAL A 6 -59.18 -11.61 25.35
CA VAL A 6 -57.91 -11.37 24.64
C VAL A 6 -58.21 -10.62 23.34
N THR A 7 -57.80 -9.35 23.27
CA THR A 7 -57.84 -8.54 22.05
C THR A 7 -56.72 -8.98 21.10
N LYS A 8 -57.07 -9.51 19.92
CA LYS A 8 -56.11 -9.73 18.83
C LYS A 8 -55.65 -8.38 18.27
N ARG A 9 -54.39 -8.01 18.50
CA ARG A 9 -53.75 -6.88 17.79
C ARG A 9 -53.65 -7.21 16.30
N ALA A 10 -54.21 -6.36 15.45
CA ALA A 10 -53.97 -6.40 14.01
C ALA A 10 -52.50 -6.10 13.71
N ALA A 11 -51.88 -6.90 12.83
CA ALA A 11 -50.52 -6.66 12.36
C ALA A 11 -50.48 -5.38 11.50
N ALA A 12 -49.47 -4.55 11.73
CA ALA A 12 -49.25 -3.34 10.95
C ALA A 12 -48.98 -3.67 9.46
N PRO A 13 -49.42 -2.84 8.50
CA PRO A 13 -49.13 -3.05 7.09
C PRO A 13 -47.62 -3.02 6.85
N ARG A 14 -47.10 -3.98 6.06
CA ARG A 14 -45.70 -3.99 5.62
C ARG A 14 -45.43 -2.70 4.85
N LYS A 15 -44.30 -2.06 5.17
CA LYS A 15 -43.77 -0.97 4.34
C LYS A 15 -43.57 -1.50 2.91
N PRO A 16 -43.80 -0.66 1.88
CA PRO A 16 -43.42 -1.02 0.51
C PRO A 16 -41.92 -1.34 0.51
N GLU A 17 -41.55 -2.42 -0.17
CA GLU A 17 -40.16 -2.78 -0.41
C GLU A 17 -39.49 -1.59 -1.08
N GLU A 18 -38.52 -0.98 -0.40
CA GLU A 18 -37.58 -0.06 -1.02
C GLU A 18 -36.81 -0.92 -2.03
N GLU A 19 -37.25 -0.82 -3.29
CA GLU A 19 -36.51 -1.32 -4.43
C GLU A 19 -35.08 -0.81 -4.29
N GLU A 20 -34.14 -1.74 -4.34
CA GLU A 20 -32.73 -1.57 -4.03
C GLU A 20 -32.06 -0.67 -5.09
N ILE A 21 -32.15 0.66 -4.92
CA ILE A 21 -31.48 1.66 -5.77
C ILE A 21 -29.98 1.76 -5.40
N ASP A 22 -29.35 0.66 -4.99
CA ASP A 22 -27.90 0.59 -4.71
C ASP A 22 -27.12 -0.11 -5.86
N ASP A 23 -27.83 -0.68 -6.84
CA ASP A 23 -27.25 -1.40 -7.99
C ASP A 23 -26.84 -0.48 -9.16
N LEU A 24 -27.00 0.83 -9.05
CA LEU A 24 -26.64 1.79 -10.11
C LEU A 24 -25.24 2.38 -9.98
N VAL A 25 -24.49 2.03 -8.93
CA VAL A 25 -23.03 2.21 -8.96
C VAL A 25 -22.47 0.95 -9.58
N PRO A 26 -21.86 1.00 -10.78
CA PRO A 26 -21.17 -0.16 -11.31
C PRO A 26 -20.17 -0.62 -10.26
N THR A 27 -20.44 -1.78 -9.65
CA THR A 27 -19.38 -2.51 -8.97
C THR A 27 -18.26 -2.63 -10.00
N PRO A 28 -17.01 -2.28 -9.66
CA PRO A 28 -15.93 -2.39 -10.63
C PRO A 28 -15.94 -3.82 -11.14
N GLU A 29 -16.33 -3.96 -12.40
CA GLU A 29 -16.49 -5.22 -13.09
C GLU A 29 -15.19 -5.99 -12.89
N TYR A 30 -15.27 -7.17 -12.29
CA TYR A 30 -14.12 -8.06 -12.19
C TYR A 30 -13.75 -8.45 -13.62
N THR A 31 -12.79 -7.73 -14.20
CA THR A 31 -12.20 -8.10 -15.48
C THR A 31 -11.41 -9.39 -15.24
N PRO A 32 -11.81 -10.51 -15.88
CA PRO A 32 -11.08 -11.76 -15.80
C PRO A 32 -9.61 -11.49 -16.10
N LYS A 33 -8.74 -12.07 -15.26
CA LYS A 33 -7.28 -12.02 -15.35
C LYS A 33 -6.85 -11.95 -16.82
N ASP A 34 -6.49 -10.76 -17.29
CA ASP A 34 -5.75 -10.66 -18.53
C ASP A 34 -4.52 -11.53 -18.32
N ASP A 35 -4.51 -12.66 -19.02
CA ASP A 35 -3.42 -13.58 -19.19
C ASP A 35 -2.34 -12.88 -20.00
N VAL A 36 -1.80 -11.82 -19.41
CA VAL A 36 -0.58 -11.18 -19.86
C VAL A 36 0.51 -12.18 -19.51
N THR A 37 0.84 -13.06 -20.45
CA THR A 37 2.21 -13.54 -20.55
C THR A 37 3.09 -12.31 -20.34
N PRO A 38 3.94 -12.25 -19.30
CA PRO A 38 4.71 -11.05 -19.03
C PRO A 38 5.68 -10.86 -20.21
N SER A 39 5.24 -10.12 -21.22
CA SER A 39 6.08 -9.75 -22.35
C SER A 39 7.01 -8.66 -21.83
N PHE A 40 8.22 -9.08 -21.49
CA PHE A 40 9.23 -8.16 -21.00
C PHE A 40 9.67 -7.25 -22.14
N ASN A 41 9.47 -5.94 -21.97
CA ASN A 41 9.93 -4.93 -22.91
C ASN A 41 11.05 -4.10 -22.29
N TRP A 42 12.23 -4.13 -22.91
CA TRP A 42 13.39 -3.33 -22.50
C TRP A 42 13.09 -1.81 -22.47
N GLY A 43 12.14 -1.32 -23.26
CA GLY A 43 11.73 0.08 -23.28
C GLY A 43 10.94 0.53 -22.04
N GLU A 44 10.42 -0.41 -21.24
CA GLU A 44 9.71 -0.11 -20.00
C GLU A 44 10.65 0.00 -18.80
N VAL A 45 11.90 -0.43 -18.94
CA VAL A 45 12.89 -0.41 -17.86
C VAL A 45 13.30 1.02 -17.54
N VAL A 46 13.19 1.37 -16.26
CA VAL A 46 13.65 2.64 -15.71
C VAL A 46 15.09 2.45 -15.23
N TRP A 47 16.05 2.57 -16.16
CA TRP A 47 17.47 2.30 -15.91
C TRP A 47 18.07 3.11 -14.76
N TYR A 48 17.57 4.32 -14.51
CA TYR A 48 17.96 5.10 -13.33
C TYR A 48 17.71 4.32 -12.02
N ASN A 49 16.51 3.74 -11.86
CA ASN A 49 16.17 2.97 -10.67
C ASN A 49 17.02 1.70 -10.58
N VAL A 50 17.27 1.03 -11.71
CA VAL A 50 18.13 -0.16 -11.77
C VAL A 50 19.55 0.17 -11.29
N ILE A 51 20.15 1.25 -11.80
CA ILE A 51 21.50 1.66 -11.43
C ILE A 51 21.56 2.06 -9.95
N VAL A 52 20.62 2.87 -9.46
CA VAL A 52 20.60 3.31 -8.05
C VAL A 52 20.44 2.10 -7.11
N LEU A 53 19.52 1.19 -7.42
CA LEU A 53 19.34 -0.03 -6.63
C LEU A 53 20.59 -0.91 -6.66
N ALA A 54 21.21 -1.10 -7.82
CA ALA A 54 22.44 -1.86 -7.95
C ALA A 54 23.57 -1.25 -7.10
N LEU A 55 23.76 0.07 -7.15
CA LEU A 55 24.77 0.77 -6.36
C LEU A 55 24.52 0.63 -4.85
N TRP A 56 23.27 0.67 -4.40
CA TRP A 56 22.92 0.39 -2.99
C TRP A 56 23.22 -1.03 -2.55
N HIS A 57 22.95 -2.03 -3.38
CA HIS A 57 23.28 -3.42 -3.04
C HIS A 57 24.79 -3.65 -3.06
N ILE A 58 25.52 -3.08 -4.03
CA ILE A 58 26.99 -3.12 -4.07
C ILE A 58 27.57 -2.44 -2.83
N GLY A 59 27.07 -1.26 -2.47
CA GLY A 59 27.48 -0.53 -1.26
C GLY A 59 27.20 -1.32 0.02
N ALA A 60 26.06 -2.01 0.11
CA ALA A 60 25.72 -2.86 1.24
C ALA A 60 26.67 -4.07 1.36
N VAL A 61 26.99 -4.73 0.25
CA VAL A 61 27.97 -5.84 0.22
C VAL A 61 29.36 -5.32 0.61
N TYR A 62 29.78 -4.17 0.08
CA TYR A 62 31.04 -3.54 0.45
C TYR A 62 31.08 -3.21 1.95
N ALA A 63 30.02 -2.61 2.49
CA ALA A 63 29.93 -2.29 3.91
C ALA A 63 30.00 -3.57 4.76
N LEU A 64 29.30 -4.63 4.37
CA LEU A 64 29.32 -5.92 5.07
C LEU A 64 30.72 -6.55 5.10
N LEU A 65 31.46 -6.48 4.00
CA LEU A 65 32.76 -7.15 3.88
C LEU A 65 33.94 -6.33 4.41
N PHE A 66 33.88 -5.01 4.30
CA PHE A 66 35.04 -4.14 4.55
C PHE A 66 34.83 -3.13 5.68
N VAL A 67 33.59 -2.72 5.97
CA VAL A 67 33.29 -1.69 6.99
C VAL A 67 32.87 -2.34 8.31
N LEU A 68 31.86 -3.21 8.30
CA LEU A 68 31.33 -3.84 9.51
C LEU A 68 32.38 -4.61 10.32
N PRO A 69 33.36 -5.33 9.72
CA PRO A 69 34.42 -5.99 10.49
C PRO A 69 35.33 -5.03 11.27
N GLN A 70 35.34 -3.73 10.93
CA GLN A 70 36.11 -2.70 11.62
C GLN A 70 35.32 -2.05 12.77
N CYS A 71 34.02 -2.32 12.88
CA CYS A 71 33.15 -1.73 13.89
C CYS A 71 33.03 -2.62 15.12
N THR A 72 32.84 -2.01 16.29
CA THR A 72 32.48 -2.76 17.49
C THR A 72 31.03 -3.21 17.41
N LEU A 73 30.69 -4.30 18.12
CA LEU A 73 29.31 -4.79 18.18
C LEU A 73 28.34 -3.71 18.70
N ALA A 74 28.79 -2.86 19.64
CA ALA A 74 28.00 -1.76 20.15
C ALA A 74 27.68 -0.73 19.06
N GLN A 75 28.66 -0.33 18.24
CA GLN A 75 28.43 0.59 17.12
C GLN A 75 27.44 0.02 16.10
N ILE A 76 27.62 -1.26 15.74
CA ILE A 76 26.72 -1.96 14.82
C ILE A 76 25.30 -1.99 15.41
N ALA A 77 25.15 -2.41 16.66
CA ALA A 77 23.85 -2.50 17.33
C ALA A 77 23.17 -1.13 17.42
N THR A 78 23.89 -0.08 17.82
CA THR A 78 23.36 1.29 17.88
C THR A 78 22.87 1.76 16.52
N LEU A 79 23.67 1.57 15.46
CA LEU A 79 23.29 1.97 14.11
C LEU A 79 22.06 1.18 13.62
N TRP A 80 22.09 -0.15 13.73
CA TRP A 80 21.01 -1.02 13.25
C TRP A 80 19.69 -0.75 13.97
N ILE A 81 19.70 -0.72 15.30
CA ILE A 81 18.48 -0.53 16.10
C ILE A 81 17.91 0.86 15.86
N SER A 82 18.74 1.91 15.88
CA SER A 82 18.25 3.28 15.67
C SER A 82 17.67 3.46 14.27
N LEU A 83 18.37 3.01 13.22
CA LEU A 83 17.87 3.13 11.86
C LEU A 83 16.62 2.28 11.63
N TRP A 84 16.59 1.03 12.09
CA TRP A 84 15.43 0.14 11.93
C TRP A 84 14.19 0.68 12.63
N VAL A 85 14.32 1.14 13.88
CA VAL A 85 13.19 1.71 14.62
C VAL A 85 12.71 3.02 13.98
N ILE A 86 13.62 3.95 13.68
CA ILE A 86 13.25 5.27 13.17
C ILE A 86 12.62 5.15 11.76
N SER A 87 13.27 4.45 10.83
CA SER A 87 12.72 4.26 9.48
C SER A 87 11.43 3.43 9.51
N GLY A 88 11.40 2.37 10.31
CA GLY A 88 10.23 1.51 10.48
C GLY A 88 9.01 2.26 11.01
N LEU A 89 9.18 3.17 11.97
CA LEU A 89 8.11 4.05 12.45
C LEU A 89 7.59 4.97 11.35
N GLY A 90 8.48 5.53 10.54
CA GLY A 90 8.12 6.39 9.40
C GLY A 90 7.19 5.69 8.40
N ILE A 91 7.49 4.44 8.06
CA ILE A 91 6.66 3.64 7.16
C ILE A 91 5.38 3.16 7.85
N THR A 92 5.51 2.48 8.99
CA THR A 92 4.38 1.75 9.60
C THR A 92 3.37 2.68 10.29
N ALA A 93 3.85 3.59 11.14
CA ALA A 93 2.98 4.54 11.82
C ALA A 93 2.62 5.71 10.89
N GLY A 94 3.57 6.17 10.08
CA GLY A 94 3.38 7.24 9.11
C GLY A 94 2.71 6.79 7.81
N ALA A 95 3.50 6.44 6.80
CA ALA A 95 3.05 6.19 5.42
C ALA A 95 1.85 5.26 5.36
N HIS A 96 1.91 4.15 6.08
CA HIS A 96 0.89 3.12 6.10
C HIS A 96 -0.35 3.54 6.88
N ARG A 97 -0.27 3.68 8.20
CA ARG A 97 -1.48 3.86 9.04
C ARG A 97 -2.05 5.27 9.01
N LEU A 98 -1.20 6.30 9.03
CA LEU A 98 -1.64 7.69 9.08
C LEU A 98 -2.06 8.20 7.71
N TRP A 99 -1.17 8.11 6.71
CA TRP A 99 -1.40 8.75 5.41
C TRP A 99 -2.15 7.86 4.43
N SER A 100 -1.92 6.54 4.40
CA SER A 100 -2.64 5.65 3.49
C SER A 100 -4.01 5.27 4.02
N HIS A 101 -4.07 4.74 5.25
CA HIS A 101 -5.29 4.16 5.83
C HIS A 101 -6.10 5.09 6.73
N ARG A 102 -5.58 6.28 7.06
CA ARG A 102 -6.26 7.26 7.94
C ARG A 102 -6.75 6.64 9.27
N SER A 103 -6.05 5.63 9.79
CA SER A 103 -6.50 4.84 10.96
C SER A 103 -6.49 5.64 12.27
N TYR A 104 -5.83 6.79 12.29
CA TYR A 104 -5.79 7.72 13.42
C TYR A 104 -5.49 9.14 12.95
N ASN A 105 -5.76 10.12 13.82
CA ASN A 105 -5.44 11.52 13.59
C ASN A 105 -4.21 11.94 14.40
N ALA A 106 -3.24 12.59 13.75
CA ALA A 106 -2.01 13.08 14.38
C ALA A 106 -1.96 14.61 14.37
N LYS A 107 -1.55 15.22 15.48
CA LYS A 107 -1.25 16.66 15.54
C LYS A 107 0.02 16.97 14.74
N PHE A 108 0.18 18.24 14.36
CA PHE A 108 1.29 18.70 13.51
C PHE A 108 2.70 18.23 13.96
N PRO A 109 3.09 18.29 15.25
CA PRO A 109 4.43 17.85 15.66
C PRO A 109 4.71 16.37 15.34
N LEU A 110 3.73 15.49 15.59
CA LEU A 110 3.86 14.07 15.28
C LEU A 110 3.89 13.82 13.77
N ARG A 111 3.11 14.58 12.99
CA ARG A 111 3.14 14.49 11.51
C ARG A 111 4.51 14.85 10.95
N VAL A 112 5.14 15.91 11.47
CA VAL A 112 6.50 16.31 11.07
C VAL A 112 7.52 15.25 11.49
N PHE A 113 7.45 14.76 12.73
CA PHE A 113 8.33 13.69 13.20
C PHE A 113 8.25 12.46 12.29
N LEU A 114 7.05 11.93 12.03
CA LEU A 114 6.86 10.76 11.17
C LEU A 114 7.28 11.02 9.72
N MET A 115 7.19 12.25 9.23
CA MET A 115 7.63 12.63 7.88
C MET A 115 9.16 12.55 7.77
N LEU A 116 9.88 13.03 8.79
CA LEU A 116 11.34 12.91 8.85
C LEU A 116 11.77 11.45 8.96
N CYS A 117 11.09 10.67 9.81
CA CYS A 117 11.29 9.23 9.91
C CYS A 117 11.07 8.50 8.58
N ASN A 118 9.99 8.85 7.84
CA ASN A 118 9.72 8.28 6.52
C ASN A 118 10.81 8.65 5.50
N SER A 119 11.32 9.88 5.58
CA SER A 119 12.39 10.34 4.68
C SER A 119 13.68 9.52 4.88
N MET A 120 13.97 9.09 6.10
CA MET A 120 15.07 8.16 6.39
C MET A 120 14.85 6.75 5.84
N ALA A 121 13.61 6.31 5.66
CA ALA A 121 13.30 4.98 5.12
C ALA A 121 13.53 4.86 3.62
N PHE A 122 13.62 5.99 2.89
CA PHE A 122 13.94 6.05 1.47
C PHE A 122 13.05 5.19 0.55
N GLN A 123 11.74 5.06 0.87
CA GLN A 123 10.76 4.31 0.07
C GLN A 123 9.90 5.21 -0.85
N GLY A 124 10.49 6.30 -1.35
CA GLY A 124 9.76 7.33 -2.10
C GLY A 124 9.01 8.32 -1.22
N SER A 125 8.31 9.26 -1.85
CA SER A 125 7.56 10.29 -1.14
C SER A 125 6.34 9.70 -0.44
N ILE A 126 5.88 10.32 0.66
CA ILE A 126 4.65 9.92 1.36
C ILE A 126 3.46 9.85 0.40
N PHE A 127 3.38 10.78 -0.56
CA PHE A 127 2.30 10.82 -1.54
C PHE A 127 2.34 9.61 -2.47
N GLU A 128 3.50 9.32 -3.05
CA GLU A 128 3.67 8.17 -3.94
C GLU A 128 3.43 6.85 -3.21
N TRP A 129 4.03 6.68 -2.04
CA TRP A 129 3.86 5.49 -1.21
C TRP A 129 2.38 5.27 -0.88
N SER A 130 1.69 6.33 -0.42
CA SER A 130 0.28 6.21 -0.04
C SER A 130 -0.63 5.91 -1.23
N ARG A 131 -0.34 6.52 -2.38
CA ARG A 131 -1.09 6.29 -3.62
C ARG A 131 -0.95 4.84 -4.06
N ASP A 132 0.27 4.34 -4.14
CA ASP A 132 0.56 2.98 -4.58
C ASP A 132 -0.01 1.94 -3.60
N HIS A 133 0.11 2.20 -2.29
CA HIS A 133 -0.41 1.32 -1.24
C HIS A 133 -1.94 1.18 -1.30
N ARG A 134 -2.66 2.28 -1.53
CA ARG A 134 -4.12 2.24 -1.71
C ARG A 134 -4.52 1.52 -3.00
N ALA A 135 -3.76 1.70 -4.09
CA ALA A 135 -3.98 0.97 -5.34
C ALA A 135 -3.79 -0.54 -5.13
N HIS A 136 -2.72 -0.94 -4.43
CA HIS A 136 -2.50 -2.34 -4.06
C HIS A 136 -3.67 -2.92 -3.27
N HIS A 137 -4.14 -2.25 -2.20
CA HIS A 137 -5.26 -2.78 -1.42
C HIS A 137 -6.56 -2.89 -2.22
N LYS A 138 -6.82 -1.97 -3.16
CA LYS A 138 -8.05 -1.98 -3.97
C LYS A 138 -7.99 -2.98 -5.12
N GLY A 139 -6.81 -3.18 -5.71
CA GLY A 139 -6.59 -3.98 -6.90
C GLY A 139 -5.59 -5.12 -6.72
N SER A 140 -5.47 -5.68 -5.50
CA SER A 140 -4.45 -6.69 -5.17
C SER A 140 -4.44 -7.82 -6.20
N ASP A 141 -3.23 -8.24 -6.60
CA ASP A 141 -3.02 -9.34 -7.53
C ASP A 141 -3.65 -9.14 -8.93
N THR A 142 -4.02 -7.90 -9.28
CA THR A 142 -4.49 -7.53 -10.62
C THR A 142 -3.46 -6.68 -11.37
N THR A 143 -3.74 -6.33 -12.63
CA THR A 143 -2.91 -5.39 -13.41
C THR A 143 -2.92 -3.96 -12.86
N ALA A 144 -3.81 -3.65 -11.90
CA ALA A 144 -3.85 -2.38 -11.19
C ALA A 144 -3.02 -2.39 -9.88
N ASP A 145 -2.52 -3.55 -9.44
CA ASP A 145 -1.58 -3.66 -8.33
C ASP A 145 -0.16 -3.25 -8.79
N PRO A 146 0.45 -2.20 -8.19
CA PRO A 146 1.81 -1.79 -8.51
C PRO A 146 2.84 -2.92 -8.43
N HIS A 147 2.66 -3.84 -7.47
CA HIS A 147 3.59 -4.92 -7.15
C HIS A 147 2.90 -6.29 -7.15
N ASN A 148 2.00 -6.49 -8.13
CA ASN A 148 1.25 -7.71 -8.38
C ASN A 148 2.10 -8.99 -8.19
N ALA A 149 1.77 -9.79 -7.17
CA ALA A 149 2.50 -11.00 -6.82
C ALA A 149 2.38 -12.12 -7.87
N THR A 150 1.32 -12.11 -8.68
CA THR A 150 1.11 -13.10 -9.76
C THR A 150 2.15 -12.99 -10.88
N ARG A 151 2.86 -11.86 -10.98
CA ARG A 151 4.00 -11.67 -11.91
C ARG A 151 5.31 -12.31 -11.41
N GLY A 152 5.27 -12.97 -10.25
CA GLY A 152 6.38 -13.71 -9.67
C GLY A 152 7.15 -12.94 -8.60
N PHE A 153 7.91 -13.69 -7.80
CA PHE A 153 8.63 -13.20 -6.62
C PHE A 153 9.52 -11.99 -6.92
N PHE A 154 10.35 -12.08 -7.96
CA PHE A 154 11.29 -11.00 -8.29
C PHE A 154 10.56 -9.69 -8.62
N PHE A 155 9.45 -9.78 -9.36
CA PHE A 155 8.65 -8.60 -9.69
C PHE A 155 8.07 -7.94 -8.44
N ALA A 156 7.38 -8.71 -7.60
CA ALA A 156 6.77 -8.19 -6.38
C ALA A 156 7.81 -7.67 -5.35
N HIS A 157 8.99 -8.28 -5.31
CA HIS A 157 10.05 -7.89 -4.38
C HIS A 157 10.78 -6.61 -4.81
N MET A 158 11.21 -6.53 -6.07
CA MET A 158 12.10 -5.45 -6.56
C MET A 158 11.76 -4.99 -7.98
N GLY A 159 11.36 -5.92 -8.86
CA GLY A 159 11.15 -5.67 -10.28
C GLY A 159 10.14 -4.57 -10.59
N TRP A 160 9.12 -4.43 -9.75
CA TRP A 160 8.09 -3.40 -9.91
C TRP A 160 8.62 -1.96 -9.82
N VAL A 161 9.72 -1.73 -9.08
CA VAL A 161 10.38 -0.42 -8.99
C VAL A 161 11.26 -0.16 -10.21
N MET A 162 11.70 -1.21 -10.91
CA MET A 162 12.64 -1.13 -12.03
C MET A 162 11.95 -0.90 -13.38
N VAL A 163 10.62 -0.98 -13.46
CA VAL A 163 9.86 -0.80 -14.69
C VAL A 163 8.78 0.26 -14.54
N ARG A 164 8.30 0.79 -15.66
CA ARG A 164 7.14 1.70 -15.66
C ARG A 164 5.91 0.96 -15.15
N LYS A 165 5.14 1.64 -14.29
CA LYS A 165 3.86 1.13 -13.77
C LYS A 165 2.87 0.89 -14.91
N HIS A 166 2.12 -0.20 -14.82
CA HIS A 166 1.07 -0.53 -15.77
C HIS A 166 0.00 0.60 -15.81
N PRO A 167 -0.61 0.90 -16.97
CA PRO A 167 -1.62 1.97 -17.08
C PRO A 167 -2.76 1.86 -16.06
N ASN A 168 -3.19 0.64 -15.74
CA ASN A 168 -4.28 0.39 -14.78
C ASN A 168 -3.93 0.83 -13.34
N VAL A 169 -2.64 0.83 -12.97
CA VAL A 169 -2.19 1.37 -11.69
C VAL A 169 -2.46 2.88 -11.64
N ARG A 170 -2.25 3.59 -12.75
CA ARG A 170 -2.42 5.04 -12.82
C ARG A 170 -3.89 5.45 -12.82
N SER A 171 -4.74 4.71 -13.53
CA SER A 171 -6.19 4.99 -13.55
C SER A 171 -6.82 4.80 -12.16
N GLN A 172 -6.45 3.72 -11.47
CA GLN A 172 -6.94 3.44 -10.12
C GLN A 172 -6.39 4.44 -9.09
N ALA A 173 -5.14 4.88 -9.26
CA ALA A 173 -4.55 5.92 -8.44
C ALA A 173 -5.16 7.32 -8.68
N GLY A 174 -5.54 7.65 -9.92
CA GLY A 174 -6.15 8.93 -10.27
C GLY A 174 -7.55 9.10 -9.67
N SER A 175 -8.34 8.03 -9.57
CA SER A 175 -9.65 8.06 -8.91
C SER A 175 -9.55 8.36 -7.40
N GLN A 176 -8.37 8.18 -6.80
CA GLN A 176 -8.12 8.40 -5.37
C GLN A 176 -7.75 9.85 -5.03
N ALA A 177 -7.47 10.70 -6.03
CA ALA A 177 -7.15 12.11 -5.82
C ALA A 177 -8.39 13.02 -5.76
N GLN A 178 -9.59 12.47 -6.02
CA GLN A 178 -10.86 13.20 -6.08
C GLN A 178 -11.75 13.00 -4.83
N VAL A 179 -11.22 12.39 -3.76
CA VAL A 179 -11.93 12.17 -2.48
C VAL A 179 -11.25 12.94 -1.36
#